data_AF-A0A0F9DLE9-F1
#
_entry.id   AF-A0A0F9DLE9-F1
#
_cell.length_a   1.000
_cell.length_b   1.000
_cell.length_c   1.000
_cell.angle_alpha   90.00
_cell.angle_beta   90.00
_cell.angle_gamma   90.00
#
_symmetry.space_group_name_H-M   'P 1'
#
loop_
_entity.id
_entity.type
_entity.pdbx_description
1 polymer ?
#
loop_
_entity_poly.entity_id
_entity_poly.type
_entity_poly.pdbx_seq_one_letter_code
_entity_poly.pdbx_strand_id
1 'polypeptide(L)' 'MPPQNPLTEQDLEDLNKALDDSRDADSLIQQAQQAGLDVEAFRVRNREARERLGRIKQTFFPGK' A
#
# COMPACT_ATOMS: atom_id res chain seq x y z
N MET A 1 -20.33 23.27 -3.26
CA MET A 1 -20.34 21.94 -3.88
C MET A 1 -19.24 21.12 -3.21
N PRO A 2 -19.47 19.88 -2.77
CA PRO A 2 -18.37 19.06 -2.27
C PRO A 2 -17.35 18.90 -3.40
N PRO A 3 -16.04 18.89 -3.11
CA PRO A 3 -15.04 18.68 -4.14
C PRO A 3 -15.33 17.35 -4.85
N GLN A 4 -15.48 17.39 -6.17
CA GLN A 4 -15.55 16.17 -6.98
C GLN A 4 -14.27 15.39 -6.70
N ASN A 5 -14.40 14.18 -6.18
CA ASN A 5 -13.27 13.29 -5.96
C ASN A 5 -12.54 13.12 -7.31
N PRO A 6 -11.25 13.49 -7.41
CA PRO A 6 -10.50 13.34 -8.66
C PRO A 6 -10.21 11.88 -9.01
N LEU A 7 -10.41 10.95 -8.07
CA LEU A 7 -10.19 9.52 -8.25
C LEU A 7 -11.49 8.80 -8.59
N THR A 8 -11.37 7.84 -9.50
CA THR A 8 -12.45 6.99 -10.01
C THR A 8 -12.54 5.66 -9.24
N GLU A 9 -13.56 4.84 -9.53
CA GLU A 9 -13.64 3.49 -8.96
C GLU A 9 -12.47 2.59 -9.42
N GLN A 10 -11.94 2.79 -10.64
CA GLN A 10 -10.74 2.08 -11.10
C GLN A 10 -9.53 2.42 -10.22
N ASP A 11 -9.36 3.69 -9.86
CA ASP A 11 -8.27 4.11 -8.97
C ASP A 11 -8.41 3.48 -7.57
N LEU A 12 -9.65 3.26 -7.09
CA LEU A 12 -9.89 2.54 -5.84
C LEU A 12 -9.48 1.06 -5.96
N GLU A 13 -9.81 0.40 -7.08
CA GLU A 13 -9.37 -0.97 -7.34
C GLU A 13 -7.85 -1.08 -7.40
N ASP A 14 -7.20 -0.16 -8.11
CA ASP A 14 -5.74 -0.12 -8.23
C ASP A 14 -5.07 0.15 -6.87
N LEU A 15 -5.65 1.04 -6.05
CA LEU A 15 -5.21 1.28 -4.68
C LEU A 15 -5.34 0.04 -3.80
N ASN A 16 -6.47 -0.68 -3.89
CA ASN A 16 -6.67 -1.92 -3.14
C ASN A 16 -5.67 -2.99 -3.57
N LYS A 17 -5.46 -3.14 -4.88
CA LYS A 17 -4.46 -4.05 -5.43
C LYS A 17 -3.06 -3.72 -4.94
N ALA A 18 -2.65 -2.45 -5.01
CA ALA A 18 -1.34 -2.01 -4.53
C ALA A 18 -1.16 -2.25 -3.01
N LEU A 19 -2.23 -2.13 -2.22
CA LEU A 19 -2.21 -2.45 -0.79
C LEU A 19 -2.05 -3.96 -0.54
N ASP A 20 -2.65 -4.81 -1.36
CA ASP A 20 -2.50 -6.26 -1.27
C ASP A 20 -1.13 -6.73 -1.78
N ASP A 21 -0.65 -6.20 -2.89
CA ASP A 21 0.71 -6.44 -3.40
C ASP A 21 1.77 -6.05 -2.35
N SER A 22 1.52 -4.98 -1.58
CA SER A 22 2.37 -4.58 -0.45
C SER A 22 2.38 -5.61 0.69
N ARG A 23 1.27 -6.31 0.95
CA ARG A 23 1.22 -7.39 1.95
C ARG A 23 1.99 -8.62 1.49
N ASP A 24 1.87 -8.95 0.21
CA ASP A 24 2.63 -10.05 -0.39
C ASP A 24 4.12 -9.75 -0.39
N ALA A 25 4.51 -8.52 -0.71
CA ALA A 25 5.88 -8.05 -0.60
C ALA A 25 6.43 -8.17 0.83
N ASP A 26 5.61 -7.92 1.87
CA ASP A 26 6.04 -8.10 3.27
C ASP A 26 6.39 -9.58 3.57
N SER A 27 5.58 -10.51 3.06
CA SER A 27 5.83 -11.94 3.20
C SER A 27 7.14 -12.36 2.52
N LEU A 28 7.42 -11.82 1.33
CA LEU A 28 8.68 -12.07 0.61
C LEU A 28 9.88 -11.45 1.33
N ILE A 29 9.74 -10.24 1.86
CA ILE A 29 10.76 -9.56 2.66
C ILE A 29 11.09 -10.40 3.90
N GLN A 30 10.08 -10.97 4.58
CA GLN A 30 10.29 -11.85 5.73
C GLN A 30 11.04 -13.13 5.35
N GLN A 31 10.70 -13.76 4.22
CA GLN A 31 11.42 -14.93 3.71
C GLN A 31 12.88 -14.60 3.37
N ALA A 32 13.12 -13.46 2.71
CA ALA A 32 14.45 -12.98 2.40
C ALA A 32 15.28 -12.67 3.67
N GLN A 33 14.64 -12.12 4.71
CA GLN A 33 15.28 -11.93 6.02
C GLN A 33 15.72 -13.26 6.64
N GLN A 34 14.86 -14.28 6.58
CA GLN A 34 15.17 -15.63 7.08
C GLN A 34 16.31 -16.29 6.31
N ALA A 35 16.46 -15.97 5.01
CA ALA A 35 17.58 -16.39 4.19
C ALA A 35 18.88 -15.62 4.48
N GLY A 36 18.87 -14.66 5.41
CA GLY A 36 20.05 -13.89 5.82
C GLY A 36 20.34 -12.66 4.95
N LEU A 37 19.40 -12.25 4.10
CA LEU A 37 19.53 -11.01 3.33
C LEU A 37 19.23 -9.79 4.21
N ASP A 38 19.99 -8.71 4.02
CA ASP A 38 19.65 -7.42 4.61
C ASP A 38 18.45 -6.81 3.87
N VAL A 39 17.31 -6.82 4.56
CA VAL A 39 16.04 -6.35 4.00
C VAL A 39 15.44 -5.17 4.75
N GLU A 40 16.17 -4.56 5.68
CA GLU A 40 15.62 -3.54 6.57
C GLU A 40 15.05 -2.35 5.77
N ALA A 41 15.81 -1.89 4.77
CA ALA A 41 15.39 -0.81 3.88
C ALA A 41 14.12 -1.15 3.08
N PHE A 42 13.96 -2.40 2.63
CA PHE A 42 12.77 -2.85 1.90
C PHE A 42 11.56 -2.89 2.82
N ARG A 43 11.72 -3.38 4.05
CA ARG A 43 10.65 -3.42 5.05
C ARG A 43 10.13 -2.02 5.39
N VAL A 44 11.05 -1.07 5.63
CA VAL A 44 10.69 0.33 5.93
C VAL A 44 9.94 0.96 4.75
N ARG A 45 10.49 0.84 3.53
CA ARG A 45 9.85 1.41 2.33
C ARG A 45 8.47 0.81 2.07
N ASN A 46 8.32 -0.50 2.20
CA ASN A 46 7.04 -1.18 1.98
C ASN A 46 5.98 -0.70 3.00
N ARG A 47 6.37 -0.58 4.27
CA ARG A 47 5.50 -0.04 5.32
C ARG A 47 5.08 1.39 5.02
N GLU A 48 6.02 2.27 4.68
CA GLU A 48 5.72 3.67 4.35
C GLU A 48 4.81 3.79 3.12
N ALA A 49 5.05 2.99 2.09
CA ALA A 49 4.20 2.94 0.91
C ALA A 49 2.76 2.55 1.29
N ARG A 50 2.59 1.48 2.09
CA ARG A 50 1.28 1.04 2.56
C ARG A 50 0.56 2.10 3.38
N GLU A 51 1.26 2.80 4.27
CA GLU A 51 0.68 3.89 5.06
C GLU A 51 0.24 5.07 4.18
N ARG A 52 1.03 5.43 3.16
CA ARG A 52 0.67 6.48 2.21
C ARG A 52 -0.55 6.09 1.36
N LEU A 53 -0.55 4.88 0.80
CA LEU A 53 -1.67 4.35 0.02
C LEU A 53 -2.95 4.27 0.86
N GLY A 54 -2.85 3.84 2.12
CA GLY A 54 -3.97 3.82 3.05
C GLY A 54 -4.55 5.20 3.32
N ARG A 55 -3.69 6.22 3.50
CA ARG A 55 -4.14 7.62 3.67
C ARG A 55 -4.80 8.17 2.41
N ILE A 56 -4.26 7.88 1.23
CA ILE A 56 -4.87 8.26 -0.05
C ILE A 56 -6.26 7.64 -0.16
N LYS A 57 -6.37 6.32 0.05
CA LYS A 57 -7.65 5.62 0.04
C LYS A 57 -8.65 6.22 1.04
N GLN A 58 -8.24 6.49 2.28
CA GLN A 58 -9.13 7.07 3.29
C GLN A 58 -9.58 8.51 2.96
N THR A 59 -8.71 9.29 2.31
CA THR A 59 -8.97 10.69 1.97
C THR A 59 -9.97 10.82 0.83
N PHE A 60 -9.79 10.00 -0.22
CA PHE A 60 -10.60 10.07 -1.43
C PHE A 60 -11.80 9.11 -1.41
N PHE A 61 -11.70 7.99 -0.70
CA PHE A 61 -12.74 6.96 -0.60
C PHE A 61 -13.06 6.62 0.87
N PRO A 62 -13.58 7.59 1.65
CA PRO A 62 -13.92 7.35 3.06
C PRO A 62 -15.00 6.26 3.19
N GLY A 63 -14.74 5.26 4.03
CA GLY A 63 -15.69 4.16 4.31
C GLY A 63 -15.70 3.02 3.28
N LYS A 64 -14.79 3.04 2.30
CA LYS A 64 -14.54 1.97 1.33
C LYS A 64 -13.18 1.30 1.59
#